data_AF-A0A847Y7A4-F1
#
_entry.id   AF-A0A847Y7A4-F1
#
_cell.length_a   1.000
_cell.length_b   1.000
_cell.length_c   1.000
_cell.angle_alpha   90.00
_cell.angle_beta   90.00
_cell.angle_gamma   90.00
#
_symmetry.space_group_name_H-M   'P 1'
#
loop_
_entity.id
_entity.type
_entity.pdbx_description
1 polymer ?
#
loop_
_entity_poly.entity_id
_entity_poly.type
_entity_poly.pdbx_seq_one_letter_code
_entity_poly.pdbx_strand_id
1 'polypeptide(L)' 'MELEKRINRIIGQLRGIEKMITKKRDCGEILQQISAVKKAIDSMSSEVVISDICRLVPKSKAKKIERMVERAINL' A
#
# COMPACT_ATOMS: atom_id res chain seq x y z
N MET A 1 8.57 6.05 -11.86
CA MET A 1 9.68 5.14 -11.52
C MET A 1 9.50 4.49 -10.14
N GLU A 2 9.36 5.23 -9.01
CA GLU A 2 9.19 4.58 -7.68
C GLU A 2 7.79 3.97 -7.46
N LEU A 3 6.70 4.67 -7.78
CA LEU A 3 5.34 4.10 -7.70
C LEU A 3 5.16 2.89 -8.62
N GLU A 4 5.74 2.93 -9.82
CA GLU A 4 5.72 1.82 -10.77
C GLU A 4 6.42 0.56 -10.21
N LYS A 5 7.58 0.72 -9.54
CA LYS A 5 8.24 -0.39 -8.83
C LYS A 5 7.36 -0.96 -7.72
N ARG A 6 6.62 -0.12 -6.97
CA ARG A 6 5.68 -0.57 -5.94
C ARG A 6 4.52 -1.36 -6.54
N ILE A 7 3.93 -0.86 -7.63
CA ILE A 7 2.87 -1.57 -8.37
C ILE A 7 3.37 -2.94 -8.84
N ASN A 8 4.56 -3.00 -9.45
CA ASN A 8 5.14 -4.27 -9.91
C ASN A 8 5.37 -5.26 -8.75
N ARG A 9 5.75 -4.80 -7.56
CA ARG A 9 5.83 -5.64 -6.36
C ARG A 9 4.46 -6.18 -5.94
N ILE A 10 3.44 -5.33 -5.89
CA ILE A 10 2.06 -5.72 -5.55
C ILE A 10 1.53 -6.76 -6.54
N ILE A 11 1.74 -6.56 -7.84
CA ILE A 11 1.38 -7.53 -8.89
C ILE A 11 2.08 -8.87 -8.64
N GLY A 12 3.38 -8.84 -8.29
CA GLY A 12 4.14 -10.04 -7.93
C GLY A 12 3.56 -10.78 -6.73
N GLN A 13 3.15 -10.05 -5.69
CA GLN A 13 2.49 -10.63 -4.50
C GLN A 13 1.14 -11.26 -4.85
N LEU A 14 0.31 -10.59 -5.65
CA LEU A 14 -0.98 -11.10 -6.12
C LEU A 14 -0.83 -12.40 -6.93
N ARG A 15 0.15 -12.45 -7.85
CA ARG A 15 0.51 -13.68 -8.57
C ARG A 15 1.01 -14.78 -7.64
N GLY A 16 1.68 -14.42 -6.55
CA GLY A 16 2.09 -15.33 -5.48
C GLY A 16 0.88 -15.97 -4.80
N ILE A 17 -0.10 -15.15 -4.40
CA ILE A 17 -1.35 -15.58 -3.77
C ILE A 17 -2.13 -16.53 -4.71
N GLU A 18 -2.27 -16.18 -5.99
CA GLU A 18 -2.90 -17.05 -6.99
C GLU A 18 -2.25 -18.45 -7.02
N LYS A 19 -0.92 -18.53 -7.03
CA LYS A 19 -0.19 -19.81 -6.98
C LYS A 19 -0.42 -20.55 -5.65
N MET A 20 -0.53 -19.86 -4.53
CA MET A 20 -0.81 -20.48 -3.22
C MET A 20 -2.20 -21.13 -3.21
N ILE A 21 -3.20 -20.46 -3.78
CA ILE A 21 -4.56 -20.98 -3.92
C ILE A 21 -4.57 -22.23 -4.79
N THR A 22 -3.95 -22.18 -5.97
CA THR A 22 -3.87 -23.34 -6.89
C THR A 22 -3.14 -24.53 -6.24
N LYS A 23 -2.15 -24.26 -5.39
CA LYS A 23 -1.42 -25.30 -4.63
C LYS A 23 -2.13 -25.74 -3.34
N LYS A 24 -3.35 -25.26 -3.08
CA LYS A 24 -4.15 -25.57 -1.87
C LYS A 24 -3.36 -25.37 -0.57
N ARG A 25 -2.60 -24.29 -0.48
CA ARG A 25 -1.90 -23.92 0.76
C ARG A 25 -2.87 -23.54 1.87
N ASP A 26 -2.34 -23.51 3.10
CA ASP A 26 -3.12 -23.17 4.28
C ASP A 26 -3.77 -21.78 4.16
N CYS A 27 -5.04 -21.69 4.60
CA CYS A 27 -5.82 -20.48 4.52
C CYS A 27 -5.21 -19.34 5.35
N GLY A 28 -4.61 -19.65 6.51
CA GLY A 28 -3.93 -18.67 7.35
C GLY A 28 -2.73 -18.04 6.65
N GLU A 29 -1.95 -18.84 5.93
CA GLU A 29 -0.81 -18.36 5.14
C GLU A 29 -1.27 -17.49 3.95
N ILE A 30 -2.37 -17.86 3.29
CA ILE A 30 -2.98 -17.04 2.24
C ILE A 30 -3.46 -15.70 2.80
N LEU A 31 -4.15 -15.72 3.95
CA LEU A 31 -4.62 -14.51 4.64
C LEU A 31 -3.47 -13.58 5.06
N GLN A 32 -2.34 -14.16 5.47
CA GLN A 32 -1.13 -13.37 5.77
C GLN A 32 -0.61 -12.64 4.53
N GLN A 33 -0.57 -13.30 3.37
CA GLN A 33 -0.13 -12.65 2.12
C GLN A 33 -1.11 -11.58 1.65
N ILE A 34 -2.43 -11.84 1.74
CA ILE A 34 -3.46 -10.83 1.44
C ILE A 34 -3.28 -9.60 2.35
N SER A 35 -3.04 -9.81 3.65
CA SER A 35 -2.78 -8.74 4.60
C SER A 35 -1.52 -7.93 4.26
N ALA A 36 -0.48 -8.60 3.75
CA ALA A 36 0.73 -7.93 3.27
C ALA A 36 0.46 -7.07 2.02
N VAL A 37 -0.35 -7.56 1.08
CA VAL A 37 -0.78 -6.79 -0.10
C VAL A 37 -1.59 -5.57 0.31
N LYS A 38 -2.56 -5.73 1.23
CA LYS A 38 -3.34 -4.60 1.75
C LYS A 38 -2.42 -3.50 2.31
N LYS A 39 -1.47 -3.86 3.18
CA LYS A 39 -0.49 -2.91 3.74
C LYS A 39 0.36 -2.22 2.67
N ALA A 40 0.74 -2.93 1.61
CA ALA A 40 1.50 -2.35 0.51
C ALA A 40 0.69 -1.33 -0.28
N ILE A 41 -0.60 -1.61 -0.53
CA ILE A 41 -1.53 -0.70 -1.19
C ILE A 41 -1.80 0.53 -0.32
N ASP A 42 -2.05 0.32 0.98
CA ASP A 42 -2.27 1.36 1.98
C ASP A 42 -1.07 2.34 2.00
N SER A 43 0.16 1.80 2.12
CA SER A 43 1.39 2.60 2.07
C SER A 43 1.55 3.38 0.75
N MET A 44 1.23 2.76 -0.39
CA MET A 44 1.31 3.43 -1.68
C MET A 44 0.28 4.55 -1.82
N SER A 45 -0.93 4.34 -1.27
CA SER A 45 -2.00 5.34 -1.26
C SER A 45 -1.59 6.57 -0.46
N SER A 46 -0.97 6.38 0.71
CA SER A 46 -0.39 7.48 1.49
C SER A 46 0.60 8.30 0.67
N GLU A 47 1.52 7.64 -0.03
CA GLU A 47 2.56 8.30 -0.85
C GLU A 47 1.94 9.15 -1.96
N VAL A 48 0.92 8.63 -2.66
CA VAL A 48 0.21 9.37 -3.72
C VAL A 48 -0.50 10.59 -3.16
N VAL A 49 -1.26 10.44 -2.07
CA VAL A 49 -2.01 11.53 -1.44
C VAL A 49 -1.06 12.62 -0.92
N ILE A 50 0.04 12.24 -0.27
CA ILE A 50 1.04 13.19 0.22
C ILE A 50 1.69 13.95 -0.95
N SER A 51 2.00 13.26 -2.05
CA SER A 51 2.60 13.87 -3.24
C SER A 51 1.69 14.93 -3.86
N ASP A 52 0.39 14.64 -3.96
CA ASP A 52 -0.60 15.56 -4.51
C ASP A 52 -0.84 16.76 -3.59
N ILE A 53 -1.02 16.51 -2.29
CA ILE A 53 -1.25 17.55 -1.29
C ILE A 53 -0.05 18.50 -1.18
N CYS A 54 1.19 18.00 -1.24
CA CYS A 54 2.39 18.84 -1.23
C CYS A 54 2.43 19.88 -2.37
N ARG A 55 1.68 19.68 -3.47
CA ARG A 55 1.55 20.67 -4.56
C ARG A 55 0.51 21.76 -4.26
N LEU A 56 -0.48 21.46 -3.42
CA LEU A 56 -1.64 22.32 -3.19
C LEU A 56 -1.55 23.17 -1.92
N VAL A 57 -0.71 22.79 -0.95
CA VAL A 57 -0.63 23.47 0.35
C VAL A 57 0.78 23.99 0.69
N PRO A 58 0.88 25.10 1.44
CA PRO A 58 2.15 25.59 1.96
C PRO A 58 2.88 24.51 2.77
N LYS A 59 4.21 24.47 2.66
CA LYS A 59 5.07 23.51 3.39
C LYS A 59 4.81 23.47 4.89
N SER A 60 4.36 24.58 5.48
CA SER A 60 3.98 24.67 6.90
C SER A 60 2.80 23.78 7.29
N LYS A 61 1.90 23.44 6.35
CA LYS A 61 0.73 22.59 6.58
C LYS A 61 0.94 21.13 6.12
N ALA A 62 1.91 20.86 5.24
CA ALA A 62 2.18 19.53 4.70
C ALA A 62 2.35 18.46 5.79
N LYS A 63 3.16 18.74 6.82
CA LYS A 63 3.44 17.81 7.93
C LYS A 63 2.23 17.53 8.84
N LYS A 64 1.23 18.42 8.86
CA LYS A 64 -0.03 18.16 9.57
C LYS A 64 -0.88 17.17 8.78
N ILE A 65 -0.91 17.32 7.46
CA ILE A 65 -1.75 16.50 6.59
C ILE A 65 -1.17 15.11 6.42
N GLU A 66 0.16 14.97 6.29
CA GLU A 66 0.85 13.68 6.33
C GLU A 66 0.42 12.83 7.54
N ARG A 67 0.43 13.42 8.75
CA ARG A 67 -0.04 12.76 9.97
C ARG A 67 -1.55 12.46 9.99
N MET A 68 -2.35 13.19 9.24
CA MET A 68 -3.79 12.88 9.11
C MET A 68 -4.00 11.69 8.17
N VAL A 69 -3.26 11.65 7.06
CA VAL A 69 -3.29 10.57 6.07
C VAL A 69 -2.80 9.26 6.69
N GLU A 70 -1.67 9.28 7.40
CA GLU A 70 -1.13 8.09 8.09
C GLU A 70 -2.13 7.50 9.09
N ARG A 71 -2.89 8.33 9.81
CA ARG A 71 -3.90 7.85 10.76
C ARG A 71 -5.11 7.27 10.05
N ALA A 72 -5.55 7.86 8.94
CA ALA A 72 -6.71 7.37 8.19
C ALA A 72 -6.45 6.04 7.49
N ILE A 73 -5.20 5.80 7.05
CA ILE A 73 -4.82 4.61 6.27
C ILE A 73 -4.41 3.43 7.16
N ASN A 74 -3.92 3.68 8.37
CA ASN A 74 -3.57 2.63 9.34
C ASN A 74 -4.72 2.22 10.28
N LEU A 75 -5.94 2.70 10.02
CA LEU A 75 -7.19 2.24 10.64
C LEU A 75 -7.83 1.12 9.80
#